data_AF-A0ABD6F447-F1
#
_entry.id   AF-A0ABD6F447-F1
#
_cell.length_a   1.000
_cell.length_b   1.000
_cell.length_c   1.000
_cell.angle_alpha   90.00
_cell.angle_beta   90.00
_cell.angle_gamma   90.00
#
_symmetry.space_group_name_H-M   'P 1'
#
loop_
_entity.id
_entity.type
_entity.pdbx_description
1 polymer ?
#
loop_
_entity_poly.entity_id
_entity_poly.type
_entity_poly.pdbx_seq_one_letter_code
_entity_poly.pdbx_strand_id
1 'polypeptide(L)'
;MKYIVSSRIGLLLLQLDATKTLKIVQAYAPTSENEGEEVEEFYSELDKVLQNKSTYTVLMGDLNAKIGRGKDGGIYTGRQGLRTRNIRGERLVTMAESNKLYIGSSWLKKAKI
;
A
#
# COMPACT_ATOMS: atom_id res chain seq x y z
N MET A 1 5.79 16.86 -15.48
CA MET A 1 5.96 15.46 -15.01
C MET A 1 4.93 15.18 -13.93
N LYS A 2 3.79 14.61 -14.32
CA LYS A 2 2.66 14.21 -13.45
C LYS A 2 1.94 13.10 -14.21
N TYR A 3 1.92 11.87 -13.69
CA TYR A 3 1.21 10.76 -14.32
C TYR A 3 0.09 10.33 -13.37
N ILE A 4 -1.12 10.82 -13.65
CA ILE A 4 -2.34 10.26 -13.09
C ILE A 4 -2.51 8.89 -13.75
N VAL A 5 -2.55 7.82 -12.96
CA VAL A 5 -2.74 6.46 -13.48
C VAL A 5 -4.24 6.19 -13.64
N SER A 6 -5.00 6.53 -12.60
CA SER A 6 -6.46 6.50 -12.61
C SER A 6 -7.02 7.55 -11.65
N SER A 7 -8.35 7.64 -11.53
CA SER A 7 -9.01 8.54 -10.56
C SER A 7 -8.61 8.27 -9.10
N ARG A 8 -8.08 7.08 -8.82
CA ARG A 8 -7.72 6.60 -7.48
C ARG A 8 -6.23 6.40 -7.26
N ILE A 9 -5.40 6.49 -8.31
CA ILE A 9 -3.96 6.23 -8.23
C ILE A 9 -3.16 7.34 -8.90
N GLY A 10 -2.30 7.99 -8.12
CA GLY A 10 -1.33 8.98 -8.58
C GLY A 10 0.10 8.44 -8.49
N LEU A 11 0.90 8.69 -9.53
CA LEU A 11 2.30 8.29 -9.58
C LEU A 11 3.21 9.51 -9.72
N LEU A 12 4.20 9.59 -8.84
CA LEU A 12 5.31 10.53 -8.92
C LEU A 12 6.63 9.76 -8.96
N LEU A 13 7.37 9.92 -10.05
CA LEU A 13 8.73 9.39 -10.21
C LEU A 13 9.71 10.56 -10.08
N LEU A 14 10.62 10.47 -9.13
CA LEU A 14 11.68 11.45 -8.89
C LEU A 14 13.03 10.81 -9.14
N GLN A 15 13.87 11.47 -9.93
CA GLN A 15 15.29 11.14 -10.00
C GLN A 15 15.97 11.81 -8.79
N LEU A 16 16.58 11.02 -7.91
CA LEU A 16 17.29 11.54 -6.74
C LEU A 16 18.74 11.87 -7.07
N ASP A 17 19.40 10.98 -7.81
CA ASP A 17 20.76 11.14 -8.35
C ASP A 17 20.89 10.36 -9.67
N ALA A 18 22.08 10.27 -10.28
CA ALA A 18 22.27 9.59 -11.56
C ALA A 18 21.86 8.10 -11.58
N THR A 19 21.78 7.46 -10.41
CA THR A 19 21.55 6.01 -10.24
C THR A 19 20.29 5.68 -9.45
N LYS A 20 19.75 6.64 -8.69
CA LYS A 20 18.65 6.42 -7.76
C LYS A 20 17.37 7.12 -8.17
N THR A 21 16.28 6.37 -8.08
CA THR A 21 14.92 6.87 -8.29
C THR A 21 14.07 6.66 -7.04
N LEU A 22 13.13 7.58 -6.81
CA LEU A 22 12.08 7.46 -5.82
C LEU A 22 10.73 7.43 -6.53
N LYS A 23 10.01 6.33 -6.34
CA LYS A 23 8.63 6.15 -6.76
C LYS A 23 7.68 6.39 -5.59
N ILE A 24 6.86 7.42 -5.69
CA ILE A 24 5.76 7.67 -4.75
C ILE A 24 4.46 7.33 -5.46
N VAL A 25 3.73 6.38 -4.89
CA VAL A 25 2.39 5.98 -5.32
C VAL A 25 1.42 6.49 -4.26
N GLN A 26 0.54 7.40 -4.64
CA GLN A 26 -0.62 7.74 -3.84
C GLN A 26 -1.77 6.85 -4.32
N ALA A 27 -2.46 6.18 -3.39
CA ALA A 27 -3.67 5.44 -3.68
C ALA A 27 -4.85 5.82 -2.76
N TYR A 28 -6.06 5.80 -3.32
CA TYR A 28 -7.33 5.96 -2.60
C TYR A 28 -8.26 4.79 -2.91
N ALA A 29 -8.30 3.80 -2.02
CA ALA A 29 -9.07 2.58 -2.21
C ALA A 29 -10.58 2.85 -2.17
N PRO A 30 -11.39 2.16 -3.00
CA PRO A 30 -12.84 2.23 -2.94
C PRO A 30 -13.40 1.92 -1.55
N THR A 31 -14.52 2.57 -1.21
CA THR A 31 -15.24 2.36 0.05
C THR A 31 -16.25 1.21 -0.02
N SER A 32 -16.59 0.74 -1.22
CA SER A 32 -17.66 -0.24 -1.49
C SER A 32 -17.55 -1.47 -0.59
N GLU A 33 -18.58 -1.75 0.21
CA GLU A 33 -18.58 -2.89 1.15
C GLU A 33 -18.39 -4.25 0.45
N ASN A 34 -18.71 -4.32 -0.85
CA ASN A 34 -18.51 -5.50 -1.69
C ASN A 34 -17.19 -5.45 -2.48
N GLU A 35 -16.65 -6.65 -2.74
CA GLU A 35 -15.58 -6.93 -3.71
C GLU A 35 -16.12 -6.83 -5.16
N GLY A 36 -16.65 -5.66 -5.50
CA GLY A 36 -17.12 -5.39 -6.85
C GLY A 36 -15.96 -5.22 -7.83
N GLU A 37 -16.31 -5.15 -9.12
CA GLU A 37 -15.38 -4.92 -10.23
C GLU A 37 -14.43 -3.73 -9.99
N GLU A 38 -14.94 -2.63 -9.42
CA GLU A 38 -14.13 -1.45 -9.09
C GLU A 38 -12.97 -1.75 -8.10
N VAL A 39 -13.19 -2.64 -7.12
CA VAL A 39 -12.16 -3.03 -6.16
C VAL A 39 -11.09 -3.86 -6.85
N GLU A 40 -11.49 -4.82 -7.69
CA GLU A 40 -10.56 -5.65 -8.46
C GLU A 40 -9.74 -4.82 -9.44
N GLU A 41 -10.38 -3.90 -10.16
CA GLU A 41 -9.72 -2.96 -11.06
C GLU A 41 -8.69 -2.11 -10.31
N PHE A 42 -9.07 -1.52 -9.17
CA PHE A 42 -8.16 -0.71 -8.35
C PHE A 42 -6.89 -1.48 -7.94
N TYR A 43 -7.03 -2.71 -7.43
CA TYR A 43 -5.87 -3.50 -7.03
C TYR A 43 -5.04 -3.98 -8.23
N SER A 44 -5.69 -4.31 -9.36
CA SER A 44 -5.00 -4.65 -10.61
C SER A 44 -4.16 -3.49 -11.14
N GLU A 45 -4.70 -2.27 -11.13
CA GLU A 45 -3.96 -1.06 -11.49
C GLU A 45 -2.81 -0.78 -10.52
N LEU A 46 -3.06 -0.92 -9.21
CA LEU A 46 -2.05 -0.70 -8.18
C LEU A 46 -0.88 -1.67 -8.33
N ASP A 47 -1.16 -2.95 -8.56
CA ASP A 47 -0.14 -3.97 -8.78
C ASP A 47 0.72 -3.65 -10.02
N LYS A 48 0.10 -3.22 -11.14
CA LYS A 48 0.84 -2.78 -12.34
C LYS A 48 1.80 -1.62 -12.03
N VAL A 49 1.35 -0.64 -11.24
CA VAL A 49 2.21 0.49 -10.83
C VAL A 49 3.34 0.03 -9.92
N LEU A 50 3.08 -0.93 -9.02
CA LEU A 50 4.08 -1.45 -8.10
C LEU A 50 5.15 -2.32 -8.80
N GLN A 51 4.79 -3.06 -9.85
CA GLN A 51 5.72 -3.88 -10.66
C GLN A 51 6.85 -3.07 -11.32
N ASN A 52 6.60 -1.80 -11.68
CA ASN A 52 7.62 -0.94 -12.25
C ASN A 52 8.74 -0.65 -11.24
N LYS A 53 9.95 -1.16 -11.45
CA LYS A 53 11.03 -1.06 -10.46
C LYS A 53 11.51 0.39 -10.27
N SER A 54 11.84 0.73 -9.03
CA SER A 54 12.52 1.96 -8.63
C SER A 54 13.42 1.65 -7.45
N THR A 55 14.46 2.46 -7.22
CA THR A 55 15.39 2.26 -6.09
C THR A 55 14.65 2.31 -4.75
N TYR A 56 13.73 3.26 -4.61
CA TYR A 56 12.87 3.39 -3.44
C TYR A 56 11.41 3.47 -3.89
N THR A 57 10.53 2.73 -3.21
CA THR A 57 9.08 2.78 -3.46
C THR A 57 8.35 3.11 -2.18
N VAL A 58 7.49 4.11 -2.24
CA VAL A 58 6.59 4.51 -1.16
C VAL A 58 5.16 4.41 -1.69
N LEU A 59 4.37 3.51 -1.11
CA LEU A 59 2.92 3.48 -1.27
C LEU A 59 2.29 4.20 -0.08
N MET A 60 1.45 5.19 -0.35
CA MET A 60 0.77 5.99 0.67
C MET A 60 -0.66 6.33 0.25
N GLY A 61 -1.45 6.81 1.20
CA GLY A 61 -2.83 7.24 0.98
C GLY A 61 -3.80 6.49 1.87
N ASP A 62 -5.07 6.50 1.50
CA ASP A 62 -6.13 5.82 2.24
C ASP A 62 -6.52 4.53 1.51
N LEU A 63 -6.07 3.41 2.07
CA LEU A 63 -6.34 2.08 1.54
C LEU A 63 -7.58 1.43 2.15
N ASN A 64 -8.30 2.12 3.03
CA ASN A 64 -9.54 1.62 3.66
C ASN A 64 -9.42 0.20 4.27
N ALA A 65 -8.20 -0.16 4.73
CA ALA A 65 -7.84 -1.49 5.19
C ALA A 65 -7.56 -1.52 6.69
N LYS A 66 -8.12 -2.52 7.39
CA LYS A 66 -7.79 -2.81 8.79
C LYS A 66 -6.77 -3.94 8.79
N ILE A 67 -5.50 -3.62 8.97
CA ILE A 67 -4.38 -4.57 8.86
C ILE A 67 -4.27 -5.46 10.11
N GLY A 68 -4.72 -4.93 11.25
CA GLY A 68 -4.57 -5.57 12.54
C GLY A 68 -3.12 -5.82 12.95
N ARG A 69 -2.96 -6.54 14.05
CA ARG A 69 -1.64 -6.88 14.59
C ARG A 69 -0.93 -7.87 13.66
N GLY A 70 0.35 -7.64 13.39
CA GLY A 70 1.18 -8.61 12.67
C GLY A 70 1.21 -9.97 13.36
N LYS A 71 1.30 -11.04 12.57
CA LYS A 71 1.44 -12.42 13.06
C LYS A 71 2.89 -12.68 13.48
N ASP A 72 3.10 -13.61 14.41
CA ASP A 72 4.46 -14.05 14.73
C ASP A 72 5.13 -14.70 13.50
N GLY A 73 6.37 -14.30 13.23
CA GLY A 73 7.10 -14.68 12.02
C GLY A 73 6.82 -13.82 10.78
N GLY A 74 5.84 -12.91 10.82
CA GLY A 74 5.59 -11.96 9.73
C GLY A 74 6.64 -10.85 9.69
N ILE A 75 7.33 -10.68 8.56
CA ILE A 75 8.40 -9.67 8.42
C ILE A 75 7.91 -8.31 7.90
N TYR A 76 6.77 -8.27 7.19
CA TYR A 76 6.28 -7.05 6.52
C TYR A 76 5.21 -6.30 7.33
N THR A 77 4.70 -6.92 8.41
CA THR A 77 3.70 -6.34 9.30
C THR A 77 4.22 -6.25 10.72
N GLY A 78 4.10 -5.07 11.33
CA GLY A 78 4.54 -4.80 12.68
C GLY A 78 3.51 -5.20 13.75
N ARG A 79 3.99 -5.32 14.98
CA ARG A 79 3.21 -5.75 16.16
C ARG A 79 2.30 -4.66 16.75
N GLN A 80 2.33 -3.44 16.22
CA GLN A 80 1.56 -2.29 16.71
C GLN A 80 0.28 -2.02 15.91
N GLY A 81 -0.04 -2.86 14.92
CA GLY A 81 -1.27 -2.74 14.16
C GLY A 81 -2.52 -2.84 15.07
N LEU A 82 -3.43 -1.88 14.90
CA LEU A 82 -4.68 -1.80 15.67
C LEU A 82 -5.82 -2.54 14.96
N ARG A 83 -6.83 -2.94 15.76
CA ARG A 83 -8.10 -3.57 15.32
C ARG A 83 -7.91 -4.99 14.78
N THR A 84 -9.01 -5.71 14.58
CA THR A 84 -9.00 -7.03 13.92
C THR A 84 -8.81 -6.84 12.42
N ARG A 85 -7.99 -7.70 11.81
CA ARG A 85 -7.73 -7.68 10.38
C ARG A 85 -9.02 -7.94 9.60
N ASN A 86 -9.33 -7.10 8.60
CA ASN A 86 -10.44 -7.34 7.67
C ASN A 86 -9.91 -7.88 6.32
N ILE A 87 -10.82 -8.26 5.41
CA ILE A 87 -10.45 -8.82 4.10
C ILE A 87 -9.55 -7.90 3.27
N ARG A 88 -9.83 -6.59 3.29
CA ARG A 88 -8.97 -5.56 2.67
C ARG A 88 -7.59 -5.48 3.33
N GLY A 89 -7.54 -5.67 4.64
CA GLY A 89 -6.30 -5.79 5.40
C GLY A 89 -5.48 -7.00 5.01
N GLU A 90 -6.10 -8.16 4.81
CA GLU A 90 -5.42 -9.36 4.31
C GLU A 90 -4.87 -9.11 2.92
N ARG A 91 -5.67 -8.55 2.00
CA ARG A 91 -5.23 -8.22 0.64
C ARG A 91 -4.05 -7.25 0.63
N LEU A 92 -4.09 -6.20 1.45
CA LEU A 92 -2.98 -5.25 1.60
C LEU A 92 -1.72 -5.91 2.15
N VAL A 93 -1.85 -6.84 3.10
CA VAL A 93 -0.71 -7.62 3.60
C VAL A 93 -0.13 -8.49 2.49
N THR A 94 -0.94 -9.32 1.83
CA THR A 94 -0.48 -10.18 0.73
C THR A 94 0.23 -9.38 -0.38
N MET A 95 -0.32 -8.21 -0.75
CA MET A 95 0.29 -7.31 -1.74
C MET A 95 1.62 -6.75 -1.24
N ALA A 96 1.70 -6.32 0.02
CA ALA A 96 2.94 -5.83 0.62
C ALA A 96 4.01 -6.94 0.67
N GLU A 97 3.64 -8.17 1.02
CA GLU A 97 4.56 -9.32 1.03
C GLU A 97 5.07 -9.63 -0.38
N SER A 98 4.18 -9.64 -1.37
CA SER A 98 4.50 -9.91 -2.78
C SER A 98 5.46 -8.87 -3.38
N ASN A 99 5.31 -7.61 -2.95
CA ASN A 99 6.14 -6.49 -3.39
C ASN A 99 7.32 -6.18 -2.45
N LYS A 100 7.53 -6.99 -1.39
CA LYS A 100 8.56 -6.79 -0.35
C LYS A 100 8.50 -5.41 0.32
N LEU A 101 7.29 -4.91 0.56
CA LEU A 101 7.01 -3.62 1.19
C LEU A 101 6.72 -3.78 2.69
N TYR A 102 7.25 -2.87 3.50
CA TYR A 102 6.95 -2.82 4.93
C TYR A 102 5.75 -1.91 5.20
N ILE A 103 4.78 -2.40 5.97
CA ILE A 103 3.59 -1.62 6.33
C ILE A 103 3.91 -0.70 7.50
N GLY A 104 4.40 0.51 7.22
CA GLY A 104 4.84 1.49 8.23
C GLY A 104 3.84 1.73 9.37
N SER A 105 2.54 1.83 9.07
CA SER A 105 1.49 2.08 10.06
C SER A 105 1.29 0.99 11.12
N SER A 106 1.89 -0.19 10.91
CA SER A 106 1.84 -1.32 11.84
C SER A 106 3.07 -1.43 12.75
N TRP A 107 4.13 -0.66 12.47
CA TRP A 107 5.37 -0.64 13.26
C TRP A 107 5.38 0.46 14.32
N LEU A 108 4.64 1.54 14.10
CA LEU A 108 4.60 2.69 14.99
C LEU A 108 3.52 2.52 16.07
N LYS A 109 3.88 2.83 17.32
CA LYS A 109 2.90 2.96 18.40
C LYS A 109 1.99 4.15 18.09
N LYS A 110 0.70 3.89 17.97
CA LYS A 110 -0.29 4.96 17.83
C LYS A 110 -0.56 5.58 19.19
N ALA A 111 -0.64 6.91 19.26
CA ALA A 111 -1.10 7.59 20.45
C ALA A 111 -2.51 7.11 20.80
N LYS A 112 -2.79 6.93 22.09
CA LYS A 112 -4.17 6.73 22.56
C LYS A 112 -4.89 8.06 22.34
N ILE A 113 -5.87 8.06 21.43
CA ILE A 113 -6.81 9.17 21.25
C ILE A 113 -7.93 8.95 22.26
#